data_AF-A0A7S3P1H0-F1
#
_entry.id   AF-A0A7S3P1H0-F1
#
_cell.length_a   1.000
_cell.length_b   1.000
_cell.length_c   1.000
_cell.angle_alpha   90.00
_cell.angle_beta   90.00
_cell.angle_gamma   90.00
#
_symmetry.space_group_name_H-M   'P 1'
#
loop_
_entity.id
_entity.type
_entity.pdbx_description
1 polymer ?
#
loop_
_entity_poly.entity_id
_entity_poly.type
_entity_poly.pdbx_seq_one_letter_code
_entity_poly.pdbx_strand_id
1 'polypeptide(L)'
;EIERRMHPKKEKDFEILYEELETWRLGETKKIKASTELKEEEKKLALQQLLYKETKILQQIDRLKITANVSNKEEKINKFLKAMSDPKHWKRSDERMTEVHTPFTTRAKELMDLYNGLKLPYLSIDERLDVLLHTKWTVREFDC
;
A
#
# COMPACT_ATOMS: atom_id res chain seq x y z
N GLU A 1 -7.01 -16.23 3.75
CA GLU A 1 -6.42 -16.05 5.10
C GLU A 1 -4.92 -15.78 5.13
N ILE A 2 -4.06 -16.75 4.79
CA ILE A 2 -2.61 -16.70 5.11
C ILE A 2 -1.91 -15.49 4.47
N GLU A 3 -2.17 -15.20 3.20
CA GLU A 3 -1.56 -14.03 2.53
C GLU A 3 -1.96 -12.69 3.16
N ARG A 4 -3.20 -12.56 3.66
CA ARG A 4 -3.66 -11.32 4.31
C ARG A 4 -2.99 -11.09 5.66
N ARG A 5 -2.56 -12.16 6.32
CA ARG A 5 -1.77 -12.10 7.56
C ARG A 5 -0.31 -11.77 7.30
N MET A 6 0.24 -12.29 6.21
CA MET A 6 1.64 -12.04 5.81
C MET A 6 1.84 -10.66 5.16
N HIS A 7 0.82 -10.16 4.46
CA HIS A 7 0.86 -8.89 3.72
C HIS A 7 -0.44 -8.10 3.92
N PRO A 8 -0.70 -7.57 5.14
CA PRO A 8 -1.90 -6.79 5.41
C PRO A 8 -1.90 -5.50 4.59
N LYS A 9 -3.00 -5.22 3.89
CA LYS A 9 -3.14 -4.01 3.06
C LYS A 9 -4.27 -3.12 3.51
N LYS A 10 -5.37 -3.71 3.99
CA LYS A 10 -6.57 -3.00 4.40
C LYS A 10 -6.59 -2.81 5.91
N GLU A 11 -7.31 -1.81 6.38
CA GLU A 11 -7.52 -1.56 7.82
C GLU A 11 -8.04 -2.81 8.54
N LYS A 12 -9.02 -3.50 7.96
CA LYS A 12 -9.55 -4.78 8.47
C LYS A 12 -8.50 -5.87 8.63
N ASP A 13 -7.49 -5.90 7.76
CA ASP A 13 -6.41 -6.90 7.88
C ASP A 13 -5.56 -6.61 9.12
N PHE A 14 -5.33 -5.33 9.46
CA PHE A 14 -4.62 -4.91 10.66
C PHE A 14 -5.46 -5.10 11.94
N GLU A 15 -6.77 -4.84 11.88
CA GLU A 15 -7.69 -5.11 13.00
C GLU A 15 -7.60 -6.57 13.47
N ILE A 16 -7.60 -7.52 12.51
CA ILE A 16 -7.44 -8.95 12.81
C ILE A 16 -6.10 -9.23 13.51
N LEU A 17 -5.00 -8.60 13.06
CA LEU A 17 -3.68 -8.79 13.70
C LEU A 17 -3.65 -8.25 15.13
N TYR A 18 -4.31 -7.12 15.40
CA TYR A 18 -4.41 -6.59 16.75
C TYR A 18 -5.28 -7.49 17.65
N GLU A 19 -6.38 -8.03 17.13
CA GLU A 19 -7.24 -8.96 17.87
C GLU A 19 -6.51 -10.28 18.19
N GLU A 20 -5.77 -10.84 17.23
CA GLU A 20 -4.93 -12.03 17.45
C GLU A 20 -3.82 -11.76 18.48
N LEU A 21 -3.18 -10.59 18.44
CA LEU A 21 -2.19 -10.20 19.44
C LEU A 21 -2.80 -10.06 20.84
N GLU A 22 -3.98 -9.44 20.93
CA GLU A 22 -4.71 -9.23 22.18
C GLU A 22 -5.11 -10.57 22.81
N THR A 23 -5.71 -11.47 22.01
CA THR A 23 -6.09 -12.81 22.47
C THR A 23 -4.88 -13.63 22.93
N TRP A 24 -3.75 -13.55 22.20
CA TRP A 24 -2.49 -14.17 22.62
C TRP A 24 -1.98 -13.58 23.94
N ARG A 25 -1.93 -12.25 24.09
CA ARG A 25 -1.48 -11.57 25.30
C ARG A 25 -2.32 -11.96 26.52
N LEU A 26 -3.64 -11.96 26.38
CA LEU A 26 -4.57 -12.35 27.44
C LEU A 26 -4.39 -13.82 27.83
N GLY A 27 -4.25 -14.70 26.84
CA GLY A 27 -3.99 -16.13 27.08
C GLY A 27 -2.69 -16.36 27.84
N GLU A 28 -1.61 -15.71 27.40
CA GLU A 28 -0.28 -15.88 28.01
C GLU A 28 -0.20 -15.26 29.40
N THR A 29 -0.82 -14.08 29.60
CA THR A 29 -0.94 -13.44 30.92
C THR A 29 -1.72 -14.34 31.89
N LYS A 30 -2.81 -14.96 31.44
CA LYS A 30 -3.58 -15.91 32.26
C LYS A 30 -2.73 -17.12 32.65
N LYS A 31 -1.97 -17.70 31.73
CA LYS A 31 -1.07 -18.84 32.01
C LYS A 31 0.01 -18.48 33.04
N ILE A 32 0.68 -17.33 32.87
CA ILE A 32 1.74 -16.89 33.80
C ILE A 32 1.17 -16.67 35.21
N LYS A 33 0.01 -16.01 35.31
CA LYS A 33 -0.64 -15.76 36.60
C LYS A 33 -1.13 -17.04 37.28
N ALA A 34 -1.72 -17.96 36.52
CA ALA A 34 -2.26 -19.23 37.02
C ALA A 34 -1.18 -20.29 37.33
N SER A 35 0.06 -20.10 36.89
CA SER A 35 1.16 -21.02 37.21
C SER A 35 1.39 -21.09 38.72
N THR A 36 1.28 -22.30 39.27
CA THR A 36 1.60 -22.61 40.68
C THR A 36 3.08 -22.94 40.89
N GLU A 37 3.82 -23.16 39.81
CA GLU A 37 5.23 -23.57 39.83
C GLU A 37 6.19 -22.37 39.94
N LEU A 38 5.78 -21.19 39.46
CA LEU A 38 6.60 -19.99 39.43
C LEU A 38 6.48 -19.19 40.73
N LYS A 39 7.62 -18.73 41.25
CA LYS A 39 7.65 -17.74 42.34
C LYS A 39 7.19 -16.37 41.84
N GLU A 40 6.81 -15.49 42.76
CA GLU A 40 6.30 -14.15 42.42
C GLU A 40 7.31 -13.33 41.59
N GLU A 41 8.60 -13.42 41.90
CA GLU A 41 9.66 -12.75 41.13
C GLU A 41 9.83 -13.33 39.72
N GLU A 42 9.68 -14.64 39.56
CA GLU A 42 9.74 -15.31 38.26
C GLU A 42 8.51 -14.96 37.40
N LYS A 43 7.33 -14.82 38.02
CA LYS A 43 6.11 -14.32 37.36
C LYS A 43 6.29 -12.90 36.86
N LYS A 44 6.86 -11.99 37.67
CA LYS A 44 7.16 -10.61 37.24
C LYS A 44 8.11 -10.58 36.05
N LEU A 45 9.18 -11.39 36.09
CA LEU A 45 10.14 -11.48 34.99
C LEU A 45 9.50 -12.04 33.71
N ALA A 46 8.65 -13.06 33.83
CA ALA A 46 7.89 -13.60 32.71
C ALA A 46 6.92 -12.57 32.10
N LEU A 47 6.24 -11.77 32.93
CA LEU A 47 5.37 -10.67 32.47
C LEU A 47 6.17 -9.57 31.76
N GLN A 48 7.37 -9.24 32.26
CA GLN A 48 8.26 -8.28 31.59
C GLN A 48 8.70 -8.79 30.21
N GLN A 49 9.05 -10.09 30.10
CA GLN A 49 9.37 -10.71 28.82
C GLN A 49 8.17 -10.74 27.87
N LEU A 50 6.97 -11.00 28.39
CA LEU A 50 5.73 -10.96 27.60
C LEU A 50 5.50 -9.56 27.03
N LEU A 51 5.62 -8.51 27.86
CA LEU A 51 5.49 -7.11 27.42
C LEU A 51 6.52 -6.74 26.35
N TYR A 52 7.76 -7.21 26.48
CA TYR A 52 8.79 -6.99 25.47
C TYR A 52 8.41 -7.62 24.13
N LYS A 53 7.91 -8.86 24.14
CA LYS A 53 7.44 -9.56 22.94
C LYS A 53 6.25 -8.84 22.30
N GLU A 54 5.26 -8.42 23.10
CA GLU A 54 4.12 -7.63 22.61
C GLU A 54 4.59 -6.34 21.93
N THR A 55 5.47 -5.59 22.59
CA THR A 55 6.01 -4.32 22.04
C THR A 55 6.73 -4.57 20.70
N LYS A 56 7.52 -5.64 20.60
CA LYS A 56 8.18 -6.04 19.35
C LYS A 56 7.18 -6.34 18.24
N ILE A 57 6.10 -7.06 18.54
CA ILE A 57 5.07 -7.39 17.55
C ILE A 57 4.32 -6.12 17.12
N LEU A 58 3.94 -5.25 18.05
CA LEU A 58 3.31 -3.96 17.73
C LEU A 58 4.19 -3.11 16.79
N GLN A 59 5.49 -2.99 17.09
CA GLN A 59 6.44 -2.30 16.22
C GLN A 59 6.52 -2.91 14.82
N GLN A 60 6.40 -4.24 14.70
CA GLN A 60 6.37 -4.92 13.40
C GLN A 60 5.07 -4.62 12.65
N ILE A 61 3.92 -4.66 13.33
CA ILE A 61 2.61 -4.31 12.75
C ILE A 61 2.63 -2.86 12.24
N ASP A 62 3.19 -1.93 13.00
CA ASP A 62 3.31 -0.52 12.61
C ASP A 62 4.18 -0.34 11.35
N ARG A 63 5.31 -1.06 11.27
CA ARG A 63 6.14 -1.07 10.06
C ARG A 63 5.38 -1.60 8.84
N LEU A 64 4.61 -2.69 9.01
CA LEU A 64 3.76 -3.22 7.95
C LEU A 64 2.73 -2.20 7.51
N LYS A 65 2.11 -1.47 8.45
CA LYS A 65 1.13 -0.43 8.16
C LYS A 65 1.74 0.73 7.36
N ILE A 66 2.95 1.16 7.69
CA ILE A 66 3.67 2.19 6.93
C ILE A 66 3.94 1.72 5.50
N THR A 67 4.51 0.52 5.34
CA THR A 67 4.81 -0.06 4.01
C THR A 67 3.54 -0.25 3.18
N ALA A 68 2.46 -0.77 3.78
CA ALA A 68 1.18 -0.93 3.14
C ALA A 68 0.60 0.42 2.69
N ASN A 69 0.70 1.46 3.51
CA ASN A 69 0.22 2.80 3.15
C ASN A 69 0.98 3.40 1.96
N VAL A 70 2.30 3.22 1.89
CA VAL A 70 3.11 3.65 0.74
C VAL A 70 2.65 2.92 -0.53
N SER A 71 2.58 1.59 -0.49
CA SER A 71 2.15 0.78 -1.63
C SER A 71 0.71 1.08 -2.06
N ASN A 72 -0.21 1.22 -1.11
CA ASN A 72 -1.61 1.57 -1.37
C ASN A 72 -1.74 2.96 -2.00
N LYS A 73 -0.90 3.93 -1.60
CA LYS A 73 -0.89 5.26 -2.21
C LYS A 73 -0.44 5.19 -3.66
N GLU A 74 0.62 4.44 -3.95
CA GLU A 74 1.08 4.22 -5.33
C GLU A 74 0.02 3.52 -6.18
N GLU A 75 -0.62 2.48 -5.64
CA GLU A 75 -1.70 1.76 -6.32
C GLU A 75 -2.89 2.68 -6.61
N LYS A 76 -3.25 3.57 -5.68
CA LYS A 76 -4.31 4.57 -5.88
C LYS A 76 -3.97 5.56 -6.99
N ILE A 77 -2.74 6.08 -7.01
CA ILE A 77 -2.29 6.99 -8.07
C ILE A 77 -2.33 6.29 -9.42
N ASN A 78 -1.80 5.07 -9.51
CA ASN A 78 -1.81 4.29 -10.75
C ASN A 78 -3.23 3.99 -11.24
N LYS A 79 -4.16 3.62 -10.35
CA LYS A 79 -5.57 3.43 -10.69
C LYS A 79 -6.22 4.71 -11.20
N PHE A 80 -5.92 5.84 -10.57
CA PHE A 80 -6.44 7.14 -10.97
C PHE A 80 -5.96 7.53 -12.37
N LEU A 81 -4.65 7.46 -12.62
CA LEU A 81 -4.06 7.75 -13.93
C LEU A 81 -4.63 6.81 -15.01
N LYS A 82 -4.73 5.51 -14.71
CA LYS A 82 -5.30 4.53 -15.63
C LYS A 82 -6.74 4.87 -15.98
N ALA A 83 -7.59 5.13 -14.98
CA ALA A 83 -8.99 5.49 -15.19
C ALA A 83 -9.18 6.76 -16.03
N MET A 84 -8.22 7.70 -16.00
CA MET A 84 -8.23 8.88 -16.86
C MET A 84 -7.80 8.58 -18.30
N SER A 85 -6.85 7.65 -18.48
CA SER A 85 -6.33 7.23 -19.78
C SER A 85 -7.19 6.19 -20.51
N ASP A 86 -8.05 5.47 -19.77
CA ASP A 86 -8.84 4.37 -20.31
C ASP A 86 -9.85 4.86 -21.37
N PRO A 87 -10.07 4.07 -22.45
CA PRO A 87 -11.03 4.41 -23.49
C PRO A 87 -12.46 4.50 -22.96
N LYS A 88 -13.26 5.39 -23.54
CA LYS A 88 -14.69 5.47 -23.24
C LYS A 88 -15.41 4.36 -23.98
N HIS A 89 -16.35 3.72 -23.31
CA HIS A 89 -17.16 2.65 -23.90
C HIS A 89 -18.53 3.23 -24.25
N TRP A 90 -18.84 3.28 -25.54
CA TRP A 90 -20.11 3.83 -26.04
C TRP A 90 -21.00 2.71 -26.54
N LYS A 91 -22.27 2.71 -26.12
CA LYS A 91 -23.28 1.80 -26.67
C LYS A 91 -23.77 2.38 -27.99
N ARG A 92 -23.60 1.64 -29.09
CA ARG A 92 -24.17 1.98 -30.39
C ARG A 92 -25.67 1.69 -30.41
N SER A 93 -26.36 2.23 -31.41
CA SER A 93 -27.79 1.96 -31.67
C SER A 93 -28.09 0.47 -31.90
N ASP A 94 -27.10 -0.32 -32.33
CA ASP A 94 -27.15 -1.78 -32.54
C ASP A 94 -26.79 -2.58 -31.26
N GLU A 95 -26.88 -1.96 -30.09
CA GLU A 95 -26.50 -2.50 -28.77
C GLU A 95 -25.05 -2.94 -28.55
N ARG A 96 -24.22 -2.96 -29.59
CA ARG A 96 -22.78 -3.24 -29.49
C ARG A 96 -22.05 -2.12 -28.74
N MET A 97 -21.09 -2.51 -27.91
CA MET A 97 -20.18 -1.59 -27.22
C MET A 97 -18.96 -1.31 -28.12
N THR A 98 -18.59 -0.05 -28.28
CA THR A 98 -17.36 0.36 -28.97
C THR A 98 -16.46 1.15 -28.03
N GLU A 99 -15.18 0.82 -28.04
CA GLU A 99 -14.13 1.58 -27.36
C GLU A 99 -13.75 2.80 -28.19
N VAL A 100 -13.75 3.96 -27.54
CA VAL A 100 -13.46 5.25 -28.18
C VAL A 100 -12.36 5.95 -27.39
N HIS A 101 -11.23 6.15 -28.04
CA HIS A 101 -10.18 7.06 -27.57
C HIS A 101 -10.55 8.48 -28.00
N THR A 102 -10.78 9.35 -27.02
CA THR A 102 -11.01 10.78 -27.27
C THR A 102 -9.67 11.50 -27.20
N PRO A 103 -9.55 12.72 -27.77
CA PRO A 103 -8.33 13.53 -27.60
C PRO A 103 -7.93 13.69 -26.12
N PHE A 104 -8.91 13.76 -25.22
CA PHE A 104 -8.67 13.85 -23.78
C PHE A 104 -8.13 12.55 -23.17
N THR A 105 -8.65 11.37 -23.54
CA THR A 105 -8.12 10.11 -23.00
C THR A 105 -6.75 9.77 -23.57
N THR A 106 -6.49 10.14 -24.84
CA THR A 106 -5.15 10.06 -25.44
C THR A 106 -4.17 10.99 -24.72
N ARG A 107 -4.54 12.26 -24.49
CA ARG A 107 -3.69 13.21 -23.76
C ARG A 107 -3.44 12.77 -22.31
N ALA A 108 -4.46 12.24 -21.64
CA ALA A 108 -4.30 11.68 -20.29
C ALA A 108 -3.34 10.49 -20.26
N LYS A 109 -3.34 9.66 -21.31
CA LYS A 109 -2.38 8.56 -21.47
C LYS A 109 -0.95 9.08 -21.62
N GLU A 110 -0.73 10.06 -22.48
CA GLU A 110 0.60 10.70 -22.65
C GLU A 110 1.13 11.27 -21.32
N LEU A 111 0.27 11.95 -20.54
CA LEU A 111 0.64 12.48 -19.23
C LEU A 111 0.93 11.38 -18.20
N MET A 112 0.18 10.27 -18.24
CA MET A 112 0.46 9.10 -17.41
C MET A 112 1.82 8.49 -17.77
N ASP A 113 2.13 8.35 -19.05
CA ASP A 113 3.39 7.78 -19.51
C ASP A 113 4.58 8.68 -19.12
N LEU A 114 4.44 10.01 -19.22
CA LEU A 114 5.43 10.96 -18.71
C LEU A 114 5.61 10.86 -17.18
N TYR A 115 4.51 10.77 -16.43
CA TYR A 115 4.56 10.58 -14.97
C TYR A 115 5.31 9.29 -14.60
N ASN A 116 5.02 8.19 -15.30
CA ASN A 116 5.72 6.92 -15.10
C ASN A 116 7.20 7.02 -15.47
N GLY A 117 7.51 7.68 -16.59
CA GLY A 117 8.88 7.95 -17.04
C GLY A 117 9.71 8.69 -16.00
N LEU A 118 9.13 9.71 -15.36
CA LEU A 118 9.79 10.46 -14.28
C LEU A 118 10.07 9.62 -13.02
N LYS A 119 9.36 8.52 -12.82
CA LYS A 119 9.52 7.62 -11.67
C LYS A 119 10.40 6.40 -11.96
N LEU A 120 10.76 6.16 -13.22
CA LEU A 120 11.57 4.99 -13.59
C LEU A 120 12.98 5.11 -12.98
N PRO A 121 13.41 4.14 -12.16
CA PRO A 121 14.77 4.10 -11.67
C PRO A 121 15.73 3.60 -12.78
N TYR A 122 17.01 3.90 -12.64
CA TYR A 122 18.10 3.36 -13.49
C TYR A 122 18.03 3.73 -14.98
N LEU A 123 17.46 4.88 -15.32
CA LEU A 123 17.55 5.43 -16.68
C LEU A 123 19.00 5.80 -17.03
N SER A 124 19.37 5.56 -18.29
CA SER A 124 20.58 6.14 -18.87
C SER A 124 20.48 7.68 -18.90
N ILE A 125 21.62 8.35 -19.09
CA ILE A 125 21.66 9.81 -19.16
C ILE A 125 20.78 10.30 -20.32
N ASP A 126 20.84 9.64 -21.47
CA ASP A 126 20.08 10.02 -22.66
C ASP A 126 18.58 9.84 -22.47
N GLU A 127 18.14 8.68 -21.94
CA GLU A 127 16.72 8.44 -21.63
C GLU A 127 16.18 9.44 -20.61
N ARG A 128 16.97 9.73 -19.57
CA ARG A 128 16.58 10.71 -18.54
C ARG A 128 16.46 12.11 -19.16
N LEU A 129 17.38 12.49 -20.03
CA LEU A 129 17.36 13.79 -20.70
C LEU A 129 16.13 13.91 -21.60
N ASP A 130 15.76 12.84 -22.31
CA ASP A 130 14.58 12.79 -23.16
C ASP A 130 13.27 12.95 -22.36
N VAL A 131 13.11 12.19 -21.26
CA VAL A 131 11.93 12.32 -20.36
C VAL A 131 11.81 13.73 -19.79
N LEU A 132 12.93 14.33 -19.37
CA LEU A 132 12.94 15.68 -18.81
C LEU A 132 12.64 16.74 -19.88
N LEU A 133 13.13 16.55 -21.10
CA LEU A 133 12.85 17.45 -22.22
C LEU A 133 11.37 17.40 -22.60
N HIS A 134 10.80 16.20 -22.75
CA HIS A 134 9.38 16.03 -23.01
C HIS A 134 8.53 16.70 -21.91
N THR A 135 8.86 16.45 -20.64
CA THR A 135 8.18 17.07 -19.49
C THR A 135 8.23 18.61 -19.55
N LYS A 136 9.40 19.17 -19.86
CA LYS A 136 9.59 20.63 -20.00
C LYS A 136 8.66 21.22 -21.06
N TRP A 137 8.53 20.59 -22.21
CA TRP A 137 7.66 21.09 -23.28
C TRP A 137 6.19 20.92 -22.96
N THR A 138 5.79 19.77 -22.41
CA THR A 138 4.41 19.51 -22.00
C THR A 138 3.91 20.51 -20.96
N VAL A 139 4.72 20.87 -19.96
CA VAL A 139 4.33 21.85 -18.93
C VAL A 139 4.24 23.28 -19.49
N ARG A 140 5.07 23.62 -20.48
CA ARG A 140 5.04 24.94 -21.14
C ARG A 140 3.75 25.22 -21.91
N GLU A 141 2.98 24.20 -22.26
CA GLU A 141 1.67 24.37 -22.91
C GLU A 141 0.61 24.97 -21.96
N PHE A 142 0.86 24.96 -20.65
CA PHE A 142 -0.06 25.48 -19.65
C PHE A 142 0.55 26.74 -19.02
N ASP A 143 -0.03 27.90 -19.33
CA ASP A 143 0.27 29.14 -18.61
C ASP A 143 -0.36 29.04 -17.21
N CYS A 144 0.47 28.86 -16.18
CA CYS A 144 0.06 28.80 -14.78
C CYS A 144 0.57 30.00 -13.96
#